data_AF-A0A3M1B807-F1
#
_entry.id   AF-A0A3M1B807-F1
#
_cell.length_a   1.000
_cell.length_b   1.000
_cell.length_c   1.000
_cell.angle_alpha   90.00
_cell.angle_beta   90.00
_cell.angle_gamma   90.00
#
_symmetry.space_group_name_H-M   'P 1'
#
loop_
_entity.id
_entity.type
_entity.pdbx_description
1 polymer ?
#
loop_
_entity_poly.entity_id
_entity_poly.type
_entity_poly.pdbx_seq_one_letter_code
_entity_poly.pdbx_strand_id
1 'polypeptide(L)'
;VIEGTDEPARTSNALPLSLSPRLTGISPNPAPRNGSGAVTLTIQCSPQVLPEQRARLLLGEREIPSKPHDAGPTDTLAFEIDDAPTGEFVVRLRLDGVDSLPLSSDATGLIFDPAQKVTIT
;
A
#
# COMPACT_ATOMS: atom_id res chain seq x y z
N VAL A 1 14.87 42.13 -4.63
CA VAL A 1 14.18 40.86 -4.87
C VAL A 1 14.51 40.45 -6.29
N ILE A 2 15.31 39.40 -6.45
CA ILE A 2 15.67 38.86 -7.76
C ILE A 2 15.13 37.43 -7.73
N GLU A 3 14.03 37.19 -8.44
CA GLU A 3 13.48 35.85 -8.63
C GLU A 3 14.25 35.19 -9.80
N GLY A 4 15.02 34.14 -9.50
CA GLY A 4 15.62 33.27 -10.49
C GLY A 4 14.67 32.11 -10.77
N THR A 5 13.94 32.17 -11.89
CA THR A 5 12.78 31.30 -12.14
C THR A 5 13.07 30.12 -13.08
N ASP A 6 14.32 29.65 -13.20
CA ASP A 6 14.63 28.56 -14.15
C ASP A 6 15.83 27.64 -13.77
N GLU A 7 16.21 27.56 -12.50
CA GLU A 7 17.21 26.57 -12.07
C GLU A 7 16.54 25.25 -11.66
N PRO A 8 17.00 24.08 -12.18
CA PRO A 8 16.47 22.79 -11.76
C PRO A 8 16.71 22.59 -10.26
N ALA A 9 15.71 22.02 -9.57
CA ALA A 9 15.77 21.76 -8.14
C ALA A 9 17.05 20.99 -7.79
N ARG A 10 17.98 21.64 -7.08
CA ARG A 10 19.22 21.01 -6.64
C ARG A 10 19.02 20.33 -5.29
N THR A 11 19.09 19.01 -5.29
CA THR A 11 19.13 18.17 -4.08
C THR A 11 20.58 17.81 -3.75
N SER A 12 20.99 17.98 -2.50
CA SER A 12 22.26 17.47 -1.97
C SER A 12 22.03 16.91 -0.57
N ASN A 13 22.83 15.93 -0.16
CA ASN A 13 22.75 15.29 1.16
C ASN A 13 21.37 14.67 1.51
N ALA A 14 20.70 14.07 0.52
CA ALA A 14 19.45 13.35 0.78
C ALA A 14 19.72 12.08 1.62
N LEU A 15 18.96 11.90 2.70
CA LEU A 15 18.96 10.70 3.53
C LEU A 15 17.60 10.02 3.41
N PRO A 16 17.52 8.72 3.09
CA PRO A 16 16.25 8.01 3.06
C PRO A 16 15.65 7.91 4.46
N LEU A 17 14.38 8.29 4.60
CA LEU A 17 13.58 8.06 5.79
C LEU A 17 12.47 7.08 5.43
N SER A 18 12.50 5.91 6.07
CA SER A 18 11.44 4.92 5.88
C SER A 18 10.32 5.19 6.89
N LEU A 19 9.14 5.49 6.36
CA LEU A 19 7.94 5.72 7.15
C LEU A 19 7.05 4.48 7.06
N SER A 20 6.51 4.04 8.19
CA SER A 20 5.49 3.00 8.19
C SER A 20 4.28 3.51 7.43
N PRO A 21 3.89 2.87 6.31
CA PRO A 21 2.68 3.27 5.60
C PRO A 21 1.46 2.97 6.47
N ARG A 22 0.43 3.80 6.32
CA ARG A 22 -0.91 3.53 6.84
C ARG A 22 -1.83 3.21 5.68
N LEU A 23 -2.55 2.09 5.73
CA LEU A 23 -3.61 1.82 4.76
C LEU A 23 -4.83 2.66 5.13
N THR A 24 -5.40 3.30 4.12
CA THR A 24 -6.60 4.14 4.26
C THR A 24 -7.81 3.52 3.57
N GLY A 25 -7.63 2.52 2.71
CA GLY A 25 -8.71 1.81 2.05
C GLY A 25 -8.24 0.58 1.26
N ILE A 26 -9.16 -0.36 1.05
CA ILE A 26 -8.98 -1.55 0.20
C ILE A 26 -10.24 -1.67 -0.65
N SER A 27 -10.07 -1.83 -1.97
CA SER A 27 -11.18 -1.99 -2.90
C SER A 27 -10.84 -2.99 -4.01
N PRO A 28 -11.76 -3.87 -4.42
CA PRO A 28 -13.08 -4.10 -3.80
C PRO A 28 -12.97 -4.81 -2.44
N ASN A 29 -14.01 -4.68 -1.60
CA ASN A 29 -14.15 -5.44 -0.35
C ASN A 29 -15.65 -5.61 -0.01
N PRO A 30 -16.24 -6.82 -0.14
CA PRO A 30 -15.60 -8.09 -0.47
C PRO A 30 -15.02 -8.12 -1.90
N ALA A 31 -13.94 -8.86 -2.07
CA ALA A 31 -13.18 -8.97 -3.31
C ALA A 31 -13.47 -10.30 -4.01
N PRO A 32 -14.25 -10.29 -5.12
CA PRO A 32 -14.56 -11.50 -5.86
C PRO A 32 -13.37 -11.96 -6.70
N ARG A 33 -13.12 -13.27 -6.69
CA ARG A 33 -12.22 -13.91 -7.67
C ARG A 33 -12.83 -13.88 -9.06
N ASN A 34 -11.99 -13.68 -10.07
CA ASN A 34 -12.37 -13.83 -11.46
C ASN A 34 -12.44 -15.31 -11.87
N GLY A 35 -12.76 -15.59 -13.14
CA GLY A 35 -12.88 -16.96 -13.67
C GLY A 35 -11.60 -17.80 -13.64
N SER A 36 -10.43 -17.18 -13.44
CA SER A 36 -9.15 -17.87 -13.25
C SER A 36 -8.74 -17.99 -11.77
N GLY A 37 -9.58 -17.57 -10.82
CA GLY A 37 -9.25 -17.59 -9.39
C GLY A 37 -8.40 -16.41 -8.92
N ALA A 38 -8.11 -15.43 -9.77
CA ALA A 38 -7.32 -14.26 -9.43
C ALA A 38 -8.18 -13.11 -8.89
N VAL A 39 -7.57 -12.24 -8.07
CA VAL A 39 -8.20 -11.01 -7.53
C VAL A 39 -7.30 -9.83 -7.85
N THR A 40 -7.89 -8.70 -8.24
CA THR A 40 -7.20 -7.41 -8.26
C THR A 40 -7.65 -6.58 -7.07
N LEU A 41 -6.72 -6.18 -6.21
CA LEU A 41 -6.96 -5.26 -5.10
C LEU A 41 -6.31 -3.91 -5.39
N THR A 42 -7.06 -2.85 -5.12
CA THR A 42 -6.57 -1.47 -5.03
C THR A 42 -6.42 -1.12 -3.56
N ILE A 43 -5.21 -0.73 -3.17
CA ILE A 43 -4.88 -0.29 -1.81
C ILE A 43 -4.65 1.21 -1.83
N GLN A 44 -5.32 1.92 -0.94
CA GLN A 44 -5.04 3.33 -0.66
C GLN A 44 -4.17 3.44 0.59
N CYS A 45 -3.20 4.35 0.59
CA CYS A 45 -2.24 4.50 1.67
C CYS A 45 -1.78 5.94 1.87
N SER A 46 -1.21 6.20 3.06
CA SER A 46 -0.56 7.46 3.40
C SER A 46 0.74 7.17 4.16
N PRO A 47 1.84 7.91 3.88
CA PRO A 47 1.99 8.95 2.84
C PRO A 47 1.95 8.38 1.41
N GLN A 48 1.95 9.28 0.42
CA GLN A 48 2.07 8.89 -0.99
C GLN A 48 3.40 8.15 -1.25
N VAL A 49 3.34 7.18 -2.14
CA VAL A 49 4.44 6.31 -2.57
C VAL A 49 5.06 6.89 -3.83
N LEU A 50 6.37 7.08 -3.82
CA LEU A 50 7.12 7.53 -5.01
C LEU A 50 7.32 6.37 -5.99
N PRO A 51 7.42 6.64 -7.31
CA PRO A 51 7.69 5.61 -8.32
C PRO A 51 8.87 4.67 -8.02
N GLU A 52 9.91 5.18 -7.36
CA GLU A 52 11.12 4.44 -7.04
C GLU A 52 10.95 3.49 -5.84
N GLN A 53 9.88 3.64 -5.07
CA GLN A 53 9.65 2.85 -3.86
C GLN A 53 9.07 1.48 -4.19
N ARG A 54 9.56 0.45 -3.50
CA ARG A 54 9.10 -0.92 -3.69
C ARG A 54 7.95 -1.21 -2.76
N ALA A 55 6.74 -1.26 -3.32
CA ALA A 55 5.54 -1.66 -2.62
C ALA A 55 5.23 -3.16 -2.76
N ARG A 56 4.85 -3.78 -1.64
CA ARG A 56 4.51 -5.20 -1.51
C ARG A 56 3.29 -5.36 -0.60
N LEU A 57 2.29 -6.12 -1.04
CA LEU A 57 1.13 -6.49 -0.24
C LEU A 57 1.39 -7.85 0.41
N LEU A 58 1.28 -7.91 1.73
CA LEU A 58 1.34 -9.14 2.51
C LEU A 58 -0.09 -9.62 2.75
N LEU A 59 -0.47 -10.76 2.17
CA LEU A 59 -1.78 -11.40 2.30
C LEU A 59 -1.59 -12.85 2.77
N GLY A 60 -1.92 -13.12 4.04
CA GLY A 60 -1.60 -14.41 4.66
C GLY A 60 -0.08 -14.65 4.65
N GLU A 61 0.35 -15.76 4.04
CA GLU A 61 1.77 -16.11 3.88
C GLU A 61 2.38 -15.63 2.56
N ARG A 62 1.61 -14.87 1.77
CA ARG A 62 2.01 -14.45 0.42
C ARG A 62 2.47 -12.99 0.40
N GLU A 63 3.49 -12.72 -0.40
CA GLU A 63 3.97 -11.37 -0.70
C GLU A 63 3.75 -11.07 -2.19
N ILE A 64 2.96 -10.04 -2.48
CA ILE A 64 2.53 -9.69 -3.84
C ILE A 64 3.10 -8.33 -4.21
N PRO A 65 3.85 -8.19 -5.33
CA PRO A 65 4.33 -6.90 -5.79
C PRO A 65 3.20 -6.01 -6.30
N SER A 66 3.32 -4.70 -6.06
CA SER A 66 2.44 -3.74 -6.72
C SER A 66 2.67 -3.76 -8.22
N LYS A 67 1.64 -3.41 -8.98
CA LYS A 67 1.80 -2.96 -10.36
C LYS A 67 2.67 -1.68 -10.40
N PRO A 68 3.31 -1.39 -11.55
CA PRO A 68 4.04 -0.14 -11.74
C PRO A 68 3.15 1.09 -11.49
N HIS A 69 3.74 2.15 -10.94
CA HIS A 69 3.05 3.41 -10.59
C HIS A 69 3.93 4.61 -10.95
N ASP A 70 4.39 4.64 -12.20
CA ASP A 70 5.48 5.52 -12.66
C ASP A 70 5.05 6.96 -12.96
N ALA A 71 3.75 7.29 -12.84
CA ALA A 71 3.20 8.60 -13.19
C ALA A 71 3.55 9.71 -12.18
N GLY A 72 4.10 9.36 -11.03
CA GLY A 72 4.45 10.28 -9.94
C GLY A 72 4.02 9.74 -8.57
N PRO A 73 4.19 10.54 -7.51
CA PRO A 73 3.75 10.16 -6.16
C PRO A 73 2.25 9.83 -6.14
N THR A 74 1.89 8.65 -5.62
CA THR A 74 0.52 8.16 -5.59
C THR A 74 0.14 7.64 -4.21
N ASP A 75 -1.11 7.81 -3.79
CA ASP A 75 -1.67 7.15 -2.61
C ASP A 75 -2.28 5.79 -2.95
N THR A 76 -2.36 5.45 -4.23
CA THR A 76 -3.13 4.31 -4.75
C THR A 76 -2.20 3.31 -5.44
N LEU A 77 -2.28 2.05 -5.02
CA LEU A 77 -1.47 0.93 -5.53
C LEU A 77 -2.36 -0.25 -5.92
N ALA A 78 -2.11 -0.85 -7.09
CA ALA A 78 -2.83 -2.03 -7.56
C ALA A 78 -2.01 -3.30 -7.36
N PHE A 79 -2.65 -4.39 -6.96
CA PHE A 79 -2.07 -5.71 -6.74
C PHE A 79 -2.90 -6.76 -7.45
N GLU A 80 -2.24 -7.63 -8.22
CA GLU A 80 -2.87 -8.80 -8.85
C GLU A 80 -2.43 -10.05 -8.08
N ILE A 81 -3.42 -10.80 -7.59
CA ILE A 81 -3.23 -11.94 -6.71
C ILE A 81 -3.76 -13.15 -7.43
N ASP A 82 -2.88 -13.89 -8.10
CA ASP A 82 -3.23 -15.16 -8.74
C ASP A 82 -3.61 -16.21 -7.70
N ASP A 83 -4.52 -17.13 -8.02
CA ASP A 83 -4.95 -18.19 -7.10
C ASP A 83 -5.25 -17.67 -5.67
N ALA A 84 -6.02 -16.58 -5.58
CA ALA A 84 -6.24 -15.88 -4.33
C ALA A 84 -6.96 -16.79 -3.32
N PRO A 85 -6.46 -16.92 -2.08
CA PRO A 85 -7.14 -17.71 -1.06
C PRO A 85 -8.45 -17.03 -0.68
N THR A 86 -9.52 -17.80 -0.47
CA THR A 86 -10.81 -17.29 -0.01
C THR A 86 -10.86 -17.21 1.51
N GLY A 87 -11.54 -16.21 2.05
CA GLY A 87 -11.67 -15.99 3.50
C GLY A 87 -11.48 -14.53 3.90
N GLU A 88 -11.50 -14.29 5.22
CA GLU A 88 -11.16 -12.98 5.79
C GLU A 88 -9.67 -12.94 6.14
N PHE A 89 -9.01 -11.85 5.72
CA PHE A 89 -7.58 -11.65 5.94
C PHE A 89 -7.30 -10.26 6.51
N VAL A 90 -6.31 -10.18 7.39
CA VAL A 90 -5.62 -8.93 7.73
C VAL A 90 -4.43 -8.79 6.79
N VAL A 91 -4.38 -7.71 6.01
CA VAL A 91 -3.28 -7.42 5.08
C VAL A 91 -2.29 -6.43 5.68
N ARG A 92 -1.05 -6.42 5.19
CA ARG A 92 -0.07 -5.37 5.48
C ARG A 92 0.54 -4.84 4.18
N LEU A 93 0.81 -3.55 4.13
CA LEU A 93 1.56 -2.92 3.04
C LEU A 93 3.00 -2.76 3.51
N ARG A 94 3.95 -3.28 2.74
CA ARG A 94 5.38 -3.08 2.93
C ARG A 94 5.89 -2.10 1.88
N LEU A 95 6.51 -1.02 2.32
CA LEU A 95 7.23 -0.06 1.47
C LEU A 95 8.71 -0.08 1.83
N ASP A 96 9.57 -0.42 0.87
CA ASP A 96 11.03 -0.45 1.03
C ASP A 96 11.53 -1.21 2.28
N GLY A 97 10.78 -2.24 2.70
CA GLY A 97 11.09 -3.07 3.86
C GLY A 97 10.39 -2.67 5.17
N VAL A 98 9.63 -1.58 5.20
CA VAL A 98 8.83 -1.17 6.37
C VAL A 98 7.37 -1.55 6.18
N ASP A 99 6.84 -2.31 7.14
CA ASP A 99 5.46 -2.79 7.15
C ASP A 99 4.51 -1.75 7.77
N SER A 100 3.26 -1.72 7.28
CA SER A 100 2.17 -1.06 7.97
C SER A 100 1.84 -1.76 9.28
N LEU A 101 1.43 -0.98 10.28
CA LEU A 101 0.96 -1.47 11.57
C LEU A 101 -0.48 -1.97 11.44
N PRO A 102 -0.77 -3.29 11.54
CA PRO A 102 -2.12 -3.83 11.36
C PRO A 102 -3.07 -3.54 12.54
N LEU A 103 -2.66 -2.67 13.47
CA LEU A 103 -3.38 -2.38 14.69
C LEU A 103 -3.82 -0.93 14.72
N SER A 104 -5.03 -0.70 15.19
CA SER A 104 -5.55 0.61 15.57
C SER A 104 -5.93 0.59 17.05
N SER A 105 -5.80 1.72 17.73
CA SER A 105 -6.29 1.89 19.09
C SER A 105 -7.71 2.46 19.11
N ASP A 106 -8.56 1.94 19.99
CA ASP A 106 -9.83 2.55 20.36
C ASP A 106 -9.93 2.74 21.89
N ALA A 107 -11.13 3.08 22.40
CA ALA A 107 -11.35 3.29 23.83
C ALA A 107 -11.20 2.01 24.69
N THR A 108 -11.18 0.82 24.06
CA THR A 108 -11.15 -0.49 24.71
C THR A 108 -9.81 -1.19 24.59
N GLY A 109 -8.96 -0.79 23.64
CA GLY A 109 -7.59 -1.29 23.51
C GLY A 109 -7.08 -1.29 22.07
N LEU A 110 -6.17 -2.22 21.79
CA LEU A 110 -5.68 -2.47 20.43
C LEU A 110 -6.58 -3.47 19.73
N ILE A 111 -7.06 -3.09 18.55
CA ILE A 111 -7.84 -3.93 17.63
C ILE A 111 -7.12 -4.00 16.29
N PHE A 112 -7.44 -4.99 15.45
CA PHE A 112 -6.99 -4.98 14.05
C PHE A 112 -7.63 -3.80 13.30
N ASP A 113 -6.82 -3.02 12.59
CA ASP A 113 -7.30 -1.87 11.82
C ASP A 113 -8.30 -2.36 10.76
N PRO A 114 -9.58 -1.92 10.79
CA PRO A 114 -10.57 -2.31 9.79
C PRO A 114 -10.17 -1.93 8.36
N ALA A 115 -9.36 -0.88 8.18
CA ALA A 115 -8.82 -0.50 6.86
C ALA A 115 -7.79 -1.51 6.33
N GLN A 116 -7.36 -2.46 7.15
CA GLN A 116 -6.44 -3.54 6.79
C GLN A 116 -7.13 -4.90 6.73
N LYS A 117 -8.46 -4.96 6.70
CA LYS A 117 -9.22 -6.21 6.54
C LYS A 117 -9.78 -6.33 5.13
N VAL A 118 -9.66 -7.51 4.53
CA VAL A 118 -10.27 -7.84 3.24
C VAL A 118 -10.91 -9.21 3.29
N THR A 119 -12.10 -9.32 2.71
CA THR A 119 -12.77 -10.61 2.49
C THR A 119 -12.66 -10.99 1.03
N ILE A 120 -12.08 -12.15 0.73
CA ILE A 120 -11.94 -12.69 -0.63
C ILE A 120 -12.96 -13.82 -0.82
N THR A 121 -13.75 -13.72 -1.90
CA THR A 121 -14.84 -14.67 -2.25
C THR A 121 -14.60 -15.35 -3.59
#